data_AF-A0A1R3W8I8-F1
#
_entry.id   AF-A0A1R3W8I8-F1
#
_cell.length_a   1.000
_cell.length_b   1.000
_cell.length_c   1.000
_cell.angle_alpha   90.00
_cell.angle_beta   90.00
_cell.angle_gamma   90.00
#
_symmetry.space_group_name_H-M   'P 1'
#
loop_
_entity.id
_entity.type
_entity.pdbx_description
1 polymer ?
#
loop_
_entity_poly.entity_id
_entity_poly.type
_entity_poly.pdbx_seq_one_letter_code
_entity_poly.pdbx_strand_id
1 'polypeptide(L)'
;MKNTLSILGLLSVGLCSATVVQDGSIRIGDFIYKTKKSKVFLKDHAYDCDWFSLYSPSGEHQAGLLVEARRDDTLFVSGTYQIESNRVTTKNYYHHRQRHEPDSAVTVFVQNARGELKLSSCIEYTDGEAKKVR
;
A
#
# COMPACT_ATOMS: atom_id res chain seq x y z
N MET A 1 40.33 37.18 15.54
CA MET A 1 40.45 35.71 15.50
C MET A 1 39.11 35.17 15.03
N LYS A 2 39.06 34.59 13.81
CA LYS A 2 37.85 34.08 13.18
C LYS A 2 37.82 32.55 13.38
N ASN A 3 36.85 32.06 14.15
CA ASN A 3 36.57 30.63 14.22
C ASN A 3 35.46 30.32 13.22
N THR A 4 35.85 29.73 12.08
CA THR A 4 34.97 29.05 11.14
C THR A 4 34.53 27.72 11.75
N LEU A 5 33.25 27.60 12.10
CA LEU A 5 32.60 26.30 12.31
C LEU A 5 31.88 25.91 11.03
N SER A 6 32.47 24.94 10.32
CA SER A 6 31.75 24.07 9.38
C SER A 6 30.85 23.12 10.18
N ILE A 7 29.55 23.15 9.87
CA ILE A 7 28.60 22.08 10.19
C ILE A 7 27.87 21.82 8.87
N LEU A 8 28.44 21.02 7.98
CA LEU A 8 28.21 19.57 7.87
C LEU A 8 26.72 19.18 7.83
N GLY A 9 26.25 18.91 6.61
CA GLY A 9 25.31 17.83 6.31
C GLY A 9 23.98 17.84 7.06
N LEU A 10 23.01 18.61 6.57
CA LEU A 10 21.60 18.27 6.77
C LEU A 10 21.34 16.94 6.08
N LEU A 11 21.40 15.86 6.88
CA LEU A 11 20.84 14.55 6.58
C LEU A 11 19.38 14.76 6.16
N SER A 12 19.11 14.72 4.87
CA SER A 12 17.75 14.64 4.33
C SER A 12 17.20 13.25 4.63
N VAL A 13 16.76 13.03 5.87
CA VAL A 13 15.93 11.88 6.21
C VAL A 13 14.55 12.18 5.62
N GLY A 14 14.37 11.84 4.34
CA GLY A 14 13.08 11.74 3.71
C GLY A 14 12.30 10.61 4.35
N LEU A 15 11.80 10.83 5.57
CA LEU A 15 10.66 10.10 6.09
C LEU A 15 9.49 10.49 5.17
N CYS A 16 9.28 9.71 4.12
CA CYS A 16 7.98 9.62 3.46
C CYS A 16 7.00 9.11 4.51
N SER A 17 6.51 10.04 5.33
CA SER A 17 5.34 9.83 6.17
C SER A 17 4.26 9.26 5.27
N ALA A 18 3.74 8.09 5.61
CA ALA A 18 2.56 7.53 4.98
C ALA A 18 1.42 8.53 5.23
N THR A 19 1.24 9.49 4.31
CA THR A 19 0.15 10.45 4.39
C THR A 19 -1.13 9.62 4.38
N VAL A 20 -1.94 9.77 5.42
CA VAL A 20 -3.24 9.12 5.50
C VAL A 20 -4.13 9.80 4.46
N VAL A 21 -4.03 9.38 3.21
CA VAL A 21 -4.79 9.98 2.10
C VAL A 21 -6.29 9.77 2.36
N GLN A 22 -7.03 10.85 2.60
CA GLN A 22 -8.51 10.85 2.63
C GLN A 22 -9.06 10.59 1.21
N ASP A 23 -10.38 10.43 1.07
CA ASP A 23 -11.00 10.42 -0.27
C ASP A 23 -10.53 11.64 -1.05
N GLY A 24 -10.09 11.43 -2.29
CA GLY A 24 -9.37 12.48 -3.00
C GLY A 24 -8.81 12.01 -4.33
N SER A 25 -7.67 12.60 -4.69
CA SER A 25 -6.97 12.21 -5.90
C SER A 25 -5.46 12.23 -5.71
N ILE A 26 -4.77 11.34 -6.42
CA ILE A 26 -3.32 11.28 -6.46
C ILE A 26 -2.84 11.25 -7.89
N ARG A 27 -1.72 11.93 -8.16
CA ARG A 27 -1.04 11.87 -9.46
C ARG A 27 -0.01 10.76 -9.45
N ILE A 28 -0.07 9.89 -10.46
CA ILE A 28 0.94 8.88 -10.78
C ILE A 28 1.32 9.15 -12.24
N GLY A 29 2.56 9.53 -12.47
CA GLY A 29 3.02 10.00 -13.78
C GLY A 29 2.21 11.22 -14.21
N ASP A 30 1.69 11.18 -15.43
CA ASP A 30 0.87 12.26 -15.98
C ASP A 30 -0.63 12.10 -15.67
N PHE A 31 -1.02 11.01 -15.00
CA PHE A 31 -2.42 10.64 -14.79
C PHE A 31 -2.87 10.88 -13.34
N ILE A 32 -4.12 11.30 -13.19
CA ILE A 32 -4.76 11.52 -11.89
C ILE A 32 -5.69 10.34 -11.59
N TYR A 33 -5.54 9.75 -10.42
CA TYR A 33 -6.36 8.65 -9.92
C TYR A 33 -7.22 9.13 -8.78
N LYS A 34 -8.45 8.62 -8.70
CA LYS A 34 -9.32 8.84 -7.54
C LYS A 34 -8.93 7.86 -6.45
N THR A 35 -8.74 8.36 -5.23
CA THR A 35 -8.50 7.53 -4.04
C THR A 35 -9.80 7.38 -3.29
N LYS A 36 -10.08 6.15 -2.84
CA LYS A 36 -11.20 5.88 -1.95
C LYS A 36 -10.71 5.06 -0.76
N LYS A 37 -11.13 5.47 0.44
CA LYS A 37 -11.08 4.60 1.61
C LYS A 37 -12.46 4.09 1.95
N SER A 38 -12.57 2.81 2.24
CA SER A 38 -13.84 2.22 2.69
C SER A 38 -13.62 1.39 3.93
N LYS A 39 -14.54 1.53 4.89
CA LYS A 39 -14.62 0.71 6.08
C LYS A 39 -15.74 -0.30 5.91
N VAL A 40 -15.49 -1.56 6.24
CA VAL A 40 -16.49 -2.62 6.24
C VAL A 40 -16.54 -3.23 7.62
N PHE A 41 -17.70 -3.14 8.28
CA PHE A 41 -17.95 -3.76 9.57
C PHE A 41 -19.03 -4.83 9.46
N LEU A 42 -18.68 -6.09 9.72
CA LEU A 42 -19.62 -7.22 9.77
C LEU A 42 -19.91 -7.57 11.23
N LYS A 43 -21.08 -7.13 11.72
CA LYS A 43 -21.51 -7.28 13.12
C LYS A 43 -21.45 -8.73 13.61
N ASP A 44 -21.85 -9.68 12.77
CA ASP A 44 -21.97 -11.11 13.15
C ASP A 44 -20.61 -11.80 13.30
N HIS A 45 -19.55 -11.18 12.78
CA HIS A 45 -18.19 -11.73 12.81
C HIS A 45 -17.19 -10.80 13.52
N ALA A 46 -17.69 -9.75 14.18
CA ALA A 46 -16.90 -8.67 14.78
C ALA A 46 -15.74 -8.21 13.87
N TYR A 47 -15.97 -8.24 12.56
CA TYR A 47 -14.95 -8.05 11.55
C TYR A 47 -14.97 -6.60 11.11
N ASP A 48 -13.88 -5.87 11.36
CA ASP A 48 -13.66 -4.52 10.88
C ASP A 48 -12.51 -4.50 9.87
N CYS A 49 -12.64 -3.69 8.83
CA CYS A 49 -11.69 -3.69 7.75
C CYS A 49 -11.66 -2.36 6.99
N ASP A 50 -10.45 -1.81 6.91
CA ASP A 50 -10.13 -0.60 6.17
C ASP A 50 -9.47 -0.96 4.84
N TRP A 51 -10.04 -0.50 3.73
CA TRP A 51 -9.49 -0.65 2.39
C TRP A 51 -9.03 0.69 1.83
N PHE A 52 -7.99 0.65 1.00
CA PHE A 52 -7.60 1.74 0.12
C PHE A 52 -7.66 1.26 -1.32
N SER A 53 -8.34 2.03 -2.17
CA SER A 53 -8.52 1.73 -3.58
C SER A 53 -8.16 2.93 -4.45
N LEU A 54 -7.53 2.64 -5.59
CA LEU A 54 -7.24 3.56 -6.66
C LEU A 54 -8.17 3.28 -7.83
N TYR A 55 -8.79 4.33 -8.35
CA TYR A 55 -9.65 4.29 -9.51
C TYR A 55 -9.13 5.21 -10.61
N SER A 56 -9.37 4.84 -11.86
CA SER A 56 -9.17 5.73 -13.01
C SER A 56 -10.06 6.97 -12.90
N PRO A 57 -9.82 8.03 -13.70
CA PRO A 57 -10.75 9.16 -13.80
C PRO A 57 -12.18 8.74 -14.13
N SER A 58 -12.36 7.70 -14.96
CA SER A 58 -13.65 7.13 -15.34
C SER A 58 -14.32 6.31 -14.22
N GLY A 59 -13.62 6.04 -13.12
CA GLY A 59 -14.16 5.30 -11.96
C GLY A 59 -13.93 3.80 -12.01
N GLU A 60 -13.11 3.30 -12.91
CA GLU A 60 -12.73 1.87 -12.95
C GLU A 60 -11.69 1.57 -11.88
N HIS A 61 -11.86 0.48 -11.13
CA HIS A 61 -10.89 0.07 -10.12
C HIS A 61 -9.57 -0.38 -10.78
N GLN A 62 -8.45 0.16 -10.30
CA GLN A 62 -7.13 -0.04 -10.89
C GLN A 62 -6.19 -0.82 -9.97
N ALA A 63 -6.18 -0.49 -8.68
CA ALA A 63 -5.35 -1.14 -7.67
C ALA A 63 -5.95 -0.92 -6.28
N GLY A 64 -5.57 -1.76 -5.32
CA GLY A 64 -6.01 -1.58 -3.94
C GLY A 64 -5.22 -2.43 -2.96
N LEU A 65 -5.47 -2.19 -1.68
CA LEU A 65 -4.97 -2.99 -0.58
C LEU A 65 -5.92 -2.96 0.62
N LEU A 66 -5.81 -3.99 1.45
CA LEU A 66 -6.23 -3.96 2.84
C LEU A 66 -5.26 -3.07 3.62
N VAL A 67 -5.73 -1.98 4.22
CA VAL A 67 -4.92 -1.14 5.13
C VAL A 67 -4.86 -1.80 6.50
N GLU A 68 -6.02 -2.24 6.99
CA GLU A 68 -6.15 -2.88 8.28
C GLU A 68 -7.33 -3.85 8.25
N ALA A 69 -7.22 -4.98 8.94
CA ALA A 69 -8.35 -5.85 9.18
C ALA A 69 -8.25 -6.47 10.57
N ARG A 70 -9.33 -6.35 11.35
CA ARG A 70 -9.46 -6.79 12.74
C ARG A 70 -10.66 -7.69 12.91
N ARG A 71 -10.52 -8.71 13.76
CA ARG A 71 -11.63 -9.52 14.24
C ARG A 71 -11.60 -9.42 15.76
N ASP A 72 -12.69 -8.92 16.33
CA ASP A 72 -12.70 -8.45 17.71
C ASP A 72 -11.53 -7.46 17.92
N ASP A 73 -10.73 -7.64 18.97
CA ASP A 73 -9.55 -6.81 19.25
C ASP A 73 -8.27 -7.31 18.56
N THR A 74 -8.36 -8.36 17.73
CA THR A 74 -7.20 -8.98 17.09
C THR A 74 -6.96 -8.44 15.69
N LEU A 75 -5.82 -7.78 15.50
CA LEU A 75 -5.31 -7.41 14.17
C LEU A 75 -4.78 -8.65 13.44
N PHE A 76 -5.36 -8.99 12.29
CA PHE A 76 -4.91 -10.13 11.49
C PHE A 76 -4.35 -9.72 10.12
N VAL A 77 -4.69 -8.53 9.60
CA VAL A 77 -3.99 -7.95 8.43
C VAL A 77 -3.60 -6.51 8.69
N SER A 78 -2.37 -6.15 8.31
CA SER A 78 -1.96 -4.76 8.12
C SER A 78 -1.40 -4.59 6.71
N GLY A 79 -1.63 -3.44 6.09
CA GLY A 79 -1.05 -3.15 4.80
C GLY A 79 -0.46 -1.75 4.68
N THR A 80 0.50 -1.63 3.78
CA THR A 80 1.15 -0.39 3.42
C THR A 80 1.33 -0.32 1.91
N TYR A 81 1.52 0.88 1.40
CA TYR A 81 1.73 1.10 -0.02
C TYR A 81 2.81 2.15 -0.25
N GLN A 82 3.45 2.04 -1.41
CA GLN A 82 4.40 3.02 -1.93
C GLN A 82 3.97 3.36 -3.35
N ILE A 83 3.87 4.66 -3.61
CA ILE A 83 3.51 5.20 -4.90
C ILE A 83 4.73 5.96 -5.44
N GLU A 84 5.11 5.62 -6.65
CA GLU A 84 6.21 6.21 -7.40
C GLU A 84 5.70 6.71 -8.75
N SER A 85 6.59 7.31 -9.55
CA SER A 85 6.22 7.99 -10.79
C SER A 85 5.40 7.16 -11.78
N ASN A 86 5.54 5.84 -11.84
CA ASN A 86 4.77 4.99 -12.74
C ASN A 86 4.38 3.64 -12.09
N ARG A 87 4.46 3.56 -10.76
CA ARG A 87 4.39 2.29 -10.04
C ARG A 87 3.64 2.45 -8.72
N VAL A 88 2.81 1.48 -8.41
CA VAL A 88 2.18 1.32 -7.09
C VAL A 88 2.60 -0.03 -6.55
N THR A 89 3.25 -0.04 -5.40
CA THR A 89 3.57 -1.26 -4.67
C THR A 89 2.70 -1.32 -3.43
N THR A 90 1.95 -2.39 -3.25
CA THR A 90 1.20 -2.67 -2.02
C THR A 90 1.84 -3.85 -1.30
N LYS A 91 1.83 -3.80 0.03
CA LYS A 91 2.32 -4.87 0.89
C LYS A 91 1.25 -5.16 1.92
N ASN A 92 0.85 -6.42 2.03
CA ASN A 92 -0.01 -6.90 3.10
C ASN A 92 0.78 -7.89 3.97
N TYR A 93 0.59 -7.78 5.29
CA TYR A 93 1.14 -8.68 6.30
C TYR A 93 -0.03 -9.38 6.99
N TYR A 94 0.05 -10.70 7.08
CA TYR A 94 -0.97 -11.58 7.66
C TYR A 94 -0.45 -12.13 8.99
N HIS A 95 -0.94 -11.56 10.09
CA HIS A 95 -0.43 -11.81 11.45
C HIS A 95 -1.03 -13.05 12.09
N HIS A 96 -2.28 -13.38 11.73
CA HIS A 96 -2.99 -14.54 12.25
C HIS A 96 -3.38 -15.43 11.08
N ARG A 97 -2.52 -16.41 10.80
CA ARG A 97 -2.58 -17.30 9.64
C ARG A 97 -2.46 -18.77 10.07
N GLN A 98 -3.01 -19.68 9.27
CA GLN A 98 -2.78 -21.11 9.43
C GLN A 98 -1.40 -21.51 8.88
N ARG A 99 -0.96 -22.71 9.23
CA ARG A 99 0.28 -23.29 8.69
C ARG A 99 0.13 -23.40 7.16
N HIS A 100 1.16 -22.95 6.43
CA HIS A 100 1.21 -22.89 4.95
C HIS A 100 0.40 -21.78 4.28
N GLU A 101 -0.22 -20.87 5.04
CA GLU A 101 -0.76 -19.63 4.48
C GLU A 101 0.35 -18.57 4.33
N PRO A 102 0.22 -17.63 3.38
CA PRO A 102 1.16 -16.52 3.25
C PRO A 102 1.26 -15.69 4.54
N ASP A 103 2.48 -15.34 4.98
CA ASP A 103 2.74 -14.33 6.01
C ASP A 103 2.67 -12.91 5.45
N SER A 104 2.93 -12.75 4.16
CA SER A 104 2.85 -11.46 3.50
C SER A 104 2.68 -11.61 2.00
N ALA A 105 2.17 -10.56 1.37
CA ALA A 105 2.04 -10.45 -0.07
C ALA A 105 2.53 -9.07 -0.52
N VAL A 106 3.33 -9.05 -1.58
CA VAL A 106 3.79 -7.83 -2.24
C VAL A 106 3.24 -7.81 -3.65
N THR A 107 2.38 -6.84 -3.93
CA THR A 107 1.75 -6.65 -5.24
C THR A 107 2.29 -5.38 -5.89
N VAL A 108 2.74 -5.47 -7.13
CA VAL A 108 3.25 -4.33 -7.90
C VAL A 108 2.37 -4.09 -9.11
N PHE A 109 1.89 -2.87 -9.24
CA PHE A 109 1.17 -2.38 -10.40
C PHE A 109 2.04 -1.35 -11.14
N VAL A 110 2.09 -1.45 -12.47
CA VAL A 110 2.84 -0.53 -13.32
C VAL A 110 1.86 0.18 -14.25
N GLN A 111 2.01 1.49 -14.34
CA GLN A 111 1.24 2.35 -15.23
C GLN A 111 1.68 2.13 -16.69
N ASN A 112 0.73 1.84 -17.58
CA ASN A 112 0.99 1.80 -19.01
C ASN A 112 0.87 3.20 -19.65
N ALA A 113 1.18 3.32 -20.94
CA ALA A 113 1.12 4.59 -21.67
C ALA A 113 -0.28 5.24 -21.72
N ARG A 114 -1.35 4.51 -21.37
CA ARG A 114 -2.73 5.00 -21.30
C ARG A 114 -3.15 5.40 -19.89
N GLY A 115 -2.27 5.30 -18.90
CA GLY A 115 -2.60 5.58 -17.51
C GLY A 115 -3.36 4.45 -16.83
N GLU A 116 -3.37 3.24 -17.36
CA GLU A 116 -3.96 2.09 -16.67
C GLU A 116 -2.89 1.44 -15.80
N LEU A 117 -3.22 1.14 -14.53
CA LEU A 117 -2.35 0.36 -13.66
C LEU A 117 -2.57 -1.12 -13.95
N LYS A 118 -1.54 -1.79 -14.46
CA LYS A 118 -1.57 -3.25 -14.70
C LYS A 118 -0.78 -3.97 -13.63
N LEU A 119 -1.34 -5.07 -13.15
CA LEU A 119 -0.63 -5.99 -12.26
C LEU A 119 0.63 -6.49 -12.98
N SER A 120 1.79 -6.12 -12.45
CA SER A 120 3.11 -6.50 -12.98
C SER A 120 3.70 -7.68 -12.22
N SER A 121 3.49 -7.77 -10.91
CA SER A 121 3.92 -8.91 -10.11
C SER A 121 3.08 -9.08 -8.86
N CYS A 122 2.87 -10.32 -8.44
CA CYS A 122 2.39 -10.67 -7.11
C CYS A 122 3.31 -11.74 -6.52
N ILE A 123 3.93 -11.42 -5.38
CA ILE A 123 4.80 -12.34 -4.65
C ILE A 123 4.21 -12.54 -3.27
N GLU A 124 3.87 -13.78 -2.96
CA GLU A 124 3.50 -14.21 -1.62
C GLU A 124 4.73 -14.75 -0.91
N TYR A 125 4.81 -14.55 0.40
CA TYR A 125 5.85 -15.10 1.25
C TYR A 125 5.20 -16.03 2.25
N THR A 126 5.76 -17.22 2.43
CA THR A 126 5.34 -18.18 3.45
C THR A 126 6.56 -18.63 4.21
N ASP A 127 6.59 -18.35 5.51
CA ASP A 127 7.72 -18.67 6.38
C ASP A 127 9.03 -18.01 5.88
N GLY A 128 8.89 -16.81 5.27
CA GLY A 128 9.99 -16.05 4.67
C GLY A 128 10.40 -16.51 3.27
N GLU A 129 9.82 -17.58 2.73
CA GLU A 129 10.13 -18.07 1.39
C GLU A 129 9.21 -17.43 0.33
N ALA A 130 9.81 -16.88 -0.73
CA ALA A 130 9.09 -16.21 -1.79
C ALA A 130 8.48 -17.21 -2.79
N LYS A 131 7.18 -17.08 -3.03
CA LYS A 131 6.44 -17.77 -4.07
C LYS A 131 5.85 -16.75 -5.04
N LYS A 132 6.36 -16.75 -6.28
CA LYS A 132 5.80 -15.91 -7.34
C LYS A 132 4.45 -16.47 -7.77
N VAL A 133 3.41 -15.65 -7.63
CA VAL A 133 2.04 -16.01 -8.01
C VAL A 133 1.69 -15.48 -9.39
N ARG A 134 2.26 -14.31 -9.76
CA ARG A 134 2.09 -13.71 -11.09
C ARG A 134 3.26 -12.80 -11.44
#